data_AF-A0A0N4T4A4-F1
#
_entry.id   AF-A0A0N4T4A4-F1
#
_cell.length_a   1.000
_cell.length_b   1.000
_cell.length_c   1.000
_cell.angle_alpha   90.00
_cell.angle_beta   90.00
_cell.angle_gamma   90.00
#
_symmetry.space_group_name_H-M   'P 1'
#
loop_
_entity.id
_entity.type
_entity.pdbx_description
1 polymer ?
#
loop_
_entity_poly.entity_id
_entity_poly.type
_entity_poly.pdbx_seq_one_letter_code
_entity_poly.pdbx_strand_id
1 'polypeptide(L)'
;PHTTIVGNDIWSEWGEWSQCSRSCGACGIKSRLRICKTAQCSGKVQQFLTCNLQACPVDIRCTKVKFKNRLCADGNTCGKPGELLSSCSRPSCCPPFENVDGKCQTDQPLLIPLE
;
A
#
# COMPACT_ATOMS: atom_id res chain seq x y z
N PRO A 1 -34.56 8.95 -3.34
CA PRO A 1 -34.67 7.47 -3.35
C PRO A 1 -34.63 6.92 -1.92
N HIS A 2 -35.77 6.41 -1.44
CA HIS A 2 -35.93 5.88 -0.07
C HIS A 2 -35.28 4.48 0.05
N THR A 3 -34.38 4.31 1.02
CA THR A 3 -33.79 3.02 1.40
C THR A 3 -34.85 2.11 2.01
N THR A 4 -35.10 0.96 1.39
CA THR A 4 -36.33 0.16 1.58
C THR A 4 -36.20 -1.02 2.54
N ILE A 5 -35.13 -1.11 3.34
CA ILE A 5 -34.95 -2.21 4.30
C ILE A 5 -35.15 -1.70 5.73
N VAL A 6 -36.20 -2.22 6.39
CA VAL A 6 -36.45 -2.01 7.82
C VAL A 6 -35.46 -2.86 8.62
N GLY A 7 -34.52 -2.23 9.30
CA GLY A 7 -33.48 -2.87 10.11
C GLY A 7 -32.38 -1.87 10.50
N ASN A 8 -31.48 -2.27 11.39
CA ASN A 8 -30.29 -1.51 11.75
C ASN A 8 -29.04 -2.29 11.30
N ASP A 9 -27.99 -1.58 10.88
CA ASP A 9 -26.67 -2.15 10.58
C ASP A 9 -26.61 -3.22 9.47
N ILE A 10 -27.54 -3.19 8.50
CA ILE A 10 -27.53 -4.15 7.40
C ILE A 10 -26.59 -3.67 6.30
N TRP A 11 -25.48 -4.37 6.11
CA TRP A 11 -24.53 -4.14 5.03
C TRP A 11 -24.83 -5.01 3.80
N SER A 12 -24.50 -4.51 2.61
CA SER A 12 -24.27 -5.39 1.46
C SER A 12 -23.01 -6.23 1.67
N GLU A 13 -22.86 -7.26 0.85
CA GLU A 13 -21.55 -7.88 0.68
C GLU A 13 -20.54 -6.83 0.22
N TRP A 14 -19.28 -7.10 0.54
CA TRP A 14 -18.19 -6.30 -0.01
C TRP A 14 -18.14 -6.50 -1.52
N GLY A 15 -17.97 -5.42 -2.26
CA GLY A 15 -17.60 -5.48 -3.66
C GLY A 15 -16.20 -6.05 -3.85
N GLU A 16 -15.87 -6.30 -5.11
CA GLU A 16 -14.55 -6.75 -5.52
C GLU A 16 -13.45 -5.77 -5.12
N TRP A 17 -12.26 -6.33 -4.90
CA TRP A 17 -11.08 -5.50 -4.70
C TRP A 17 -10.69 -4.79 -6.01
N SER A 18 -10.33 -3.52 -5.89
CA SER A 18 -9.70 -2.79 -6.99
C SER A 18 -8.38 -3.43 -7.40
N GLN A 19 -7.93 -3.12 -8.61
CA GLN A 19 -6.54 -3.38 -8.97
C GLN A 19 -5.60 -2.66 -7.99
N CYS A 20 -4.45 -3.28 -7.76
CA CYS A 20 -3.44 -2.71 -6.89
C CYS A 20 -2.81 -1.48 -7.56
N SER A 21 -2.68 -0.37 -6.83
CA SER A 21 -2.11 0.87 -7.38
C SER A 21 -0.64 0.76 -7.80
N ARG A 22 0.06 -0.29 -7.36
CA ARG A 22 1.45 -0.59 -7.74
C ARG A 22 1.64 -2.09 -7.89
N SER A 23 2.55 -2.50 -8.77
CA SER A 23 2.84 -3.89 -9.07
C SER A 23 3.88 -4.56 -8.15
N CYS A 24 4.59 -3.81 -7.29
CA CYS A 24 5.61 -4.35 -6.37
C CYS A 24 5.92 -3.39 -5.21
N GLY A 25 6.66 -3.91 -4.23
CA GLY A 25 7.34 -3.20 -3.16
C GLY A 25 6.54 -3.02 -1.87
N ALA A 26 5.40 -3.69 -1.72
CA ALA A 26 4.45 -3.45 -0.62
C ALA A 26 4.03 -1.97 -0.50
N CYS A 27 4.01 -1.29 -1.63
CA CYS A 27 3.65 0.13 -1.71
C CYS A 27 2.32 0.34 -2.43
N GLY A 28 1.72 -0.74 -2.94
CA GLY A 28 0.45 -0.71 -3.63
C GLY A 28 -0.68 -0.81 -2.64
N ILE A 29 -1.78 -0.14 -2.94
CA ILE A 29 -3.02 -0.21 -2.17
C ILE A 29 -4.11 -0.67 -3.12
N LYS A 30 -4.92 -1.63 -2.65
CA LYS A 30 -6.20 -1.98 -3.24
C LYS A 30 -7.31 -1.62 -2.28
N SER A 31 -8.48 -1.32 -2.82
CA SER A 31 -9.63 -0.93 -2.02
C SER A 31 -10.89 -1.64 -2.47
N ARG A 32 -11.84 -1.82 -1.56
CA ARG A 32 -13.18 -2.33 -1.85
C ARG A 32 -14.23 -1.56 -1.08
N LEU A 33 -15.45 -1.58 -1.57
CA LEU A 33 -16.59 -0.83 -1.02
C LEU A 33 -17.73 -1.78 -0.68
N ARG A 34 -18.53 -1.43 0.33
CA ARG A 34 -19.83 -2.05 0.62
C ARG A 34 -20.87 -0.96 0.85
N ILE A 35 -22.14 -1.28 0.67
CA ILE A 35 -23.25 -0.34 0.77
C ILE A 35 -24.01 -0.60 2.07
N CYS A 36 -24.36 0.47 2.80
CA CYS A 36 -25.30 0.39 3.91
C CYS A 36 -26.72 0.30 3.33
N LYS A 37 -27.43 -0.79 3.60
CA LYS A 37 -28.79 -1.01 3.10
C LYS A 37 -29.86 -0.38 3.99
N THR A 38 -29.50 0.08 5.18
CA THR A 38 -30.36 0.73 6.18
C THR A 38 -30.05 2.22 6.30
N ALA A 39 -30.83 2.97 7.09
CA ALA A 39 -30.60 4.40 7.29
C ALA A 39 -29.25 4.72 7.96
N GLN A 40 -28.80 3.82 8.85
CA GLN A 40 -27.52 3.91 9.54
C GLN A 40 -26.88 2.52 9.63
N CYS A 41 -25.56 2.49 9.46
CA CYS A 41 -24.74 1.32 9.70
C CYS A 41 -23.45 1.70 10.42
N SER A 42 -23.04 0.88 11.37
CA SER A 42 -21.82 1.00 12.14
C SER A 42 -20.66 0.32 11.42
N GLY A 43 -19.53 1.02 11.35
CA GLY A 43 -18.31 0.54 10.70
C GLY A 43 -18.03 1.21 9.35
N LYS A 44 -16.99 0.72 8.67
CA LYS A 44 -16.45 1.38 7.47
C LYS A 44 -17.20 0.97 6.20
N VAL A 45 -17.48 1.95 5.34
CA VAL A 45 -18.03 1.76 3.97
C VAL A 45 -16.94 1.28 3.00
N GLN A 46 -15.69 1.65 3.27
CA GLN A 46 -14.54 1.34 2.43
C GLN A 46 -13.46 0.63 3.24
N GLN A 47 -12.79 -0.32 2.59
CA GLN A 47 -11.64 -1.03 3.14
C GLN A 47 -10.45 -0.85 2.20
N PHE A 48 -9.26 -0.74 2.79
CA PHE A 48 -7.99 -0.62 2.09
C PHE A 48 -7.06 -1.72 2.54
N LEU A 49 -6.23 -2.21 1.63
CA LEU A 49 -5.27 -3.26 1.89
C LEU A 49 -4.00 -3.02 1.09
N THR A 50 -2.84 -3.17 1.74
CA THR A 50 -1.55 -3.21 1.05
C THR A 50 -1.48 -4.46 0.18
N CYS A 51 -1.03 -4.29 -1.04
CA CYS A 51 -0.94 -5.36 -2.03
C CYS A 51 0.42 -5.34 -2.74
N ASN A 52 0.69 -6.43 -3.45
CA ASN A 52 1.93 -6.66 -4.18
C ASN A 52 3.17 -6.53 -3.28
N LEU A 53 3.26 -7.48 -2.34
CA LEU A 53 4.32 -7.59 -1.33
C LEU A 53 5.63 -8.15 -1.89
N GLN A 54 5.73 -8.48 -3.18
CA GLN A 54 7.00 -8.83 -3.81
C GLN A 54 7.92 -7.61 -3.85
N ALA A 55 9.21 -7.79 -3.56
CA ALA A 55 10.18 -6.72 -3.68
C ALA A 55 10.31 -6.26 -5.14
N CYS A 56 10.42 -4.96 -5.36
CA CYS A 56 10.72 -4.44 -6.68
C CYS A 56 12.17 -4.77 -7.08
N PRO A 57 12.43 -5.04 -8.37
CA PRO A 57 13.79 -5.20 -8.86
C PRO A 57 14.58 -3.91 -8.60
N VAL A 58 15.75 -4.05 -7.98
CA VAL A 58 16.66 -2.94 -7.72
C VAL A 58 17.52 -2.75 -8.95
N ASP A 59 17.62 -1.51 -9.42
CA ASP A 59 18.61 -1.19 -10.44
C ASP A 59 20.00 -1.49 -9.88
N ILE A 60 20.77 -2.33 -10.56
CA ILE A 60 22.13 -2.72 -10.12
C ILE A 60 23.05 -1.50 -9.93
N ARG A 61 22.73 -0.35 -10.56
CA ARG A 61 23.43 0.92 -10.38
C ARG A 61 23.20 1.57 -8.99
N CYS A 62 22.22 1.11 -8.22
CA CYS A 62 21.88 1.61 -6.87
C CYS A 62 22.39 0.70 -5.72
N THR A 63 23.21 -0.31 -6.00
CA THR A 63 23.52 -1.44 -5.07
C THR A 63 24.54 -1.17 -3.95
N LYS A 64 25.00 0.08 -3.73
CA LYS A 64 25.92 0.42 -2.63
C LYS A 64 25.35 1.51 -1.72
N VAL A 65 24.34 1.18 -0.93
CA VAL A 65 23.84 2.07 0.14
C VAL A 65 23.72 1.30 1.45
N LYS A 66 24.86 0.91 2.02
CA LYS A 66 24.91 0.51 3.44
C LYS A 66 24.69 1.77 4.28
N PHE A 67 23.53 1.82 4.93
CA PHE A 67 23.23 2.50 6.20
C PHE A 67 24.08 3.72 6.59
N LYS A 68 23.36 4.86 6.73
CA LYS A 68 23.72 6.18 7.27
C LYS A 68 24.04 7.24 6.19
N ASN A 69 23.07 8.14 6.03
CA ASN A 69 23.06 9.34 5.18
C ASN A 69 23.12 9.09 3.66
N ARG A 70 21.94 9.22 3.02
CA ARG A 70 21.68 8.99 1.61
C ARG A 70 22.52 9.89 0.71
N LEU A 71 23.57 9.33 0.10
CA LEU A 71 24.26 9.89 -1.05
C LEU A 71 24.13 8.87 -2.19
N CYS A 72 23.61 9.30 -3.34
CA CYS A 72 23.84 8.64 -4.61
C CYS A 72 25.35 8.60 -4.89
N ALA A 73 25.80 7.66 -5.72
CA ALA A 73 27.20 7.52 -6.10
C ALA A 73 27.81 8.82 -6.69
N ASP A 74 26.96 9.71 -7.20
CA ASP A 74 27.34 11.01 -7.78
C ASP A 74 27.28 12.19 -6.79
N GLY A 75 27.11 11.92 -5.48
CA GLY A 75 27.09 12.97 -4.44
C GLY A 75 25.74 13.66 -4.21
N ASN A 76 24.68 13.25 -4.91
CA ASN A 76 23.33 13.81 -4.74
C ASN A 76 22.51 13.06 -3.67
N THR A 77 21.67 13.77 -2.90
CA THR A 77 20.77 13.13 -1.93
C THR A 77 19.45 12.71 -2.61
N CYS A 78 18.96 11.47 -2.44
CA CYS A 78 17.58 11.14 -2.87
C CYS A 78 16.60 11.88 -1.92
N GLY A 79 15.95 12.89 -2.49
CA GLY A 79 15.62 14.14 -1.81
C GLY A 79 14.34 14.22 -0.99
N LYS A 80 14.18 15.43 -0.42
CA LYS A 80 13.05 16.03 0.31
C LYS A 80 11.92 16.48 -0.66
N PRO A 81 10.71 16.81 -0.17
CA PRO A 81 9.52 16.90 -1.01
C PRO A 81 9.57 18.10 -1.96
N GLY A 82 9.43 17.87 -3.26
CA GLY A 82 9.30 18.92 -4.28
C GLY A 82 9.94 18.61 -5.61
N GLU A 83 10.96 17.75 -5.67
CA GLU A 83 11.59 17.36 -6.95
C GLU A 83 11.22 15.94 -7.34
N LEU A 84 10.48 15.84 -8.44
CA LEU A 84 10.18 14.60 -9.14
C LEU A 84 11.46 14.11 -9.82
N LEU A 85 12.37 13.46 -9.09
CA LEU A 85 13.50 12.79 -9.72
C LEU A 85 12.97 11.57 -10.48
N SER A 86 12.94 11.67 -11.81
CA SER A 86 12.55 10.62 -12.74
C SER A 86 13.49 9.40 -12.76
N SER A 87 14.55 9.37 -11.94
CA SER A 87 15.62 8.37 -12.04
C SER A 87 16.24 7.85 -10.72
N CYS A 88 15.73 8.19 -9.52
CA CYS A 88 16.07 7.41 -8.32
C CYS A 88 15.08 6.24 -8.23
N SER A 89 15.46 5.08 -8.77
CA SER A 89 14.65 3.85 -8.71
C SER A 89 14.26 3.58 -7.26
N ARG A 90 12.95 3.60 -7.00
CA ARG A 90 12.30 3.42 -5.69
C ARG A 90 12.94 2.26 -4.89
N PRO A 91 12.94 2.31 -3.54
CA PRO A 91 13.43 1.20 -2.73
C PRO A 91 12.70 -0.11 -3.09
N SER A 92 13.37 -1.26 -2.93
CA SER A 92 12.79 -2.57 -3.22
C SER A 92 11.46 -2.79 -2.48
N CYS A 93 11.38 -2.27 -1.26
CA CYS A 93 10.19 -2.25 -0.43
C CYS A 93 9.95 -0.83 0.13
N CYS A 94 8.70 -0.39 0.24
CA CYS A 94 8.39 0.87 0.91
C CYS A 94 8.37 0.67 2.43
N PRO A 95 8.91 1.61 3.22
CA PRO A 95 8.72 1.61 4.66
C PRO A 95 7.22 1.51 5.03
N PRO A 96 6.84 0.74 6.07
CA PRO A 96 7.70 0.06 7.05
C PRO A 96 8.20 -1.33 6.61
N PHE A 97 8.01 -1.70 5.35
CA PHE A 97 8.40 -3.01 4.85
C PHE A 97 9.88 -3.06 4.46
N GLU A 98 10.51 -4.15 4.86
CA GLU A 98 11.89 -4.49 4.54
C GLU A 98 11.94 -5.67 3.58
N ASN A 99 12.96 -5.69 2.71
CA ASN A 99 13.14 -6.77 1.77
C ASN A 99 13.83 -7.95 2.47
N VAL A 100 13.07 -9.01 2.71
CA VAL A 100 13.53 -10.30 3.22
C VAL A 100 13.34 -11.32 2.10
N ASP A 101 14.45 -11.81 1.53
CA ASP A 101 14.46 -12.83 0.46
C ASP A 101 13.55 -12.51 -0.75
N GLY A 102 13.52 -11.26 -1.19
CA GLY A 102 12.73 -10.82 -2.34
C GLY A 102 11.25 -10.58 -2.02
N LYS A 103 10.86 -10.63 -0.74
CA LYS A 103 9.53 -10.26 -0.26
C LYS A 103 9.62 -9.11 0.74
N CYS A 104 8.65 -8.22 0.65
CA CYS A 104 8.49 -7.11 1.57
C CYS A 104 7.73 -7.58 2.80
N GLN A 105 8.42 -7.62 3.94
CA GLN A 105 7.89 -8.03 5.22
C GLN A 105 7.99 -6.89 6.23
N THR A 106 7.12 -6.88 7.23
CA THR A 106 7.20 -5.95 8.36
C THR A 106 6.65 -6.64 9.59
N ASP A 107 7.26 -6.35 10.74
CA ASP A 107 6.78 -6.82 12.04
C ASP A 107 5.59 -5.97 12.54
N GLN A 108 5.26 -4.88 11.84
CA GLN A 108 4.15 -4.02 12.20
C GLN A 108 2.82 -4.68 11.81
N PRO A 109 1.78 -4.66 12.66
CA PRO A 109 0.48 -5.21 12.32
C PRO A 109 -0.08 -4.45 11.13
N LEU A 110 -0.04 -5.10 9.98
CA LEU A 110 -0.63 -4.57 8.78
C LEU A 110 -2.14 -4.58 8.95
N LEU A 111 -2.82 -3.62 8.34
CA LEU A 111 -4.26 -3.68 8.11
C LEU A 111 -4.58 -4.76 7.05
N ILE A 112 -3.93 -5.92 7.13
CA ILE A 112 -4.33 -7.13 6.44
C ILE A 112 -5.50 -7.67 7.25
N PRO A 113 -6.71 -7.76 6.68
CA PRO A 113 -7.72 -8.61 7.27
C PRO A 113 -7.13 -10.02 7.28
N LEU A 114 -6.91 -10.58 8.47
CA LEU A 114 -6.76 -12.03 8.64
C LEU A 114 -7.94 -12.67 7.88
N GLU A 115 -7.63 -13.55 6.93
CA GLU A 115 -8.63 -14.31 6.19
C GLU A 115 -9.51 -15.14 7.14
#